data_AF-X1HNX7-F1
#
_entry.id   AF-X1HNX7-F1
#
_cell.length_a   1.000
_cell.length_b   1.000
_cell.length_c   1.000
_cell.angle_alpha   90.00
_cell.angle_beta   90.00
_cell.angle_gamma   90.00
#
_symmetry.space_group_name_H-M   'P 1'
#
loop_
_entity.id
_entity.type
_entity.pdbx_description
1 polymer ?
#
loop_
_entity_poly.entity_id
_entity_poly.type
_entity_poly.pdbx_seq_one_letter_code
_entity_poly.pdbx_strand_id
1 'polypeptide(L)'
;YSHWIEEIDEFPEFAKHEDRARDIICNGSIRKLIEQRWGIDTEVISNVIADRRIADRDVLLNSFINSAVDADKLDYLTRDSFHCGVNYGKGIDIERLLGSLHMDSDTNRICLTDKGRSSLLSILACRNIMYQEVYWHKTVRACDAMFKRFFYEYIKQEVGDIEGVKRCLGYSDDHFIGTLFTGSKHHKDLQALIAPFAFKGRRLYKPAYIFFEANASDEPLDTRHFFTRVLNASSYKQLVCLGNTLADDLKSHIPSIEHLDIIIEKTPVRPEHE
;
A
#
# COMPACT_ATOMS: atom_id res chain seq x y z
N TYR A 1 3.64 3.25 6.58
CA TYR A 1 4.71 2.75 5.70
C TYR A 1 4.61 1.27 5.33
N SER A 2 3.78 0.46 6.00
CA SER A 2 3.69 -0.99 5.79
C SER A 2 3.42 -1.43 4.35
N HIS A 3 2.41 -0.86 3.69
CA HIS A 3 2.13 -1.19 2.28
C HIS A 3 3.31 -0.89 1.35
N TRP A 4 4.05 0.20 1.60
CA TRP A 4 5.20 0.56 0.79
C TRP A 4 6.32 -0.48 0.90
N ILE A 5 6.56 -1.01 2.10
CA ILE A 5 7.57 -2.06 2.33
C ILE A 5 7.14 -3.37 1.67
N GLU A 6 5.86 -3.70 1.74
CA GLU A 6 5.31 -4.95 1.18
C GLU A 6 5.34 -5.01 -0.35
N GLU A 7 5.46 -3.87 -1.02
CA GLU A 7 5.69 -3.80 -2.48
C GLU A 7 7.14 -4.11 -2.88
N ILE A 8 8.04 -4.34 -1.91
CA ILE A 8 9.45 -4.71 -2.15
C ILE A 8 9.60 -6.24 -2.02
N ASP A 9 9.32 -6.95 -3.12
CA ASP A 9 9.23 -8.41 -3.16
C ASP A 9 10.54 -9.15 -2.78
N GLU A 10 11.69 -8.47 -2.84
CA GLU A 10 12.99 -9.08 -2.58
C GLU A 10 13.26 -9.44 -1.11
N PHE A 11 12.38 -9.01 -0.19
CA PHE A 11 12.57 -9.21 1.25
C PHE A 11 11.38 -9.93 1.88
N PRO A 12 11.19 -11.24 1.60
CA PRO A 12 10.09 -12.04 2.14
C PRO A 12 10.08 -12.11 3.67
N GLU A 13 11.19 -11.75 4.32
CA GLU A 13 11.31 -11.61 5.77
C GLU A 13 10.32 -10.57 6.32
N PHE A 14 9.98 -9.54 5.56
CA PHE A 14 8.97 -8.56 5.96
C PHE A 14 7.57 -9.09 5.59
N ALA A 15 7.04 -9.95 6.47
CA ALA A 15 5.71 -10.55 6.34
C ALA A 15 4.64 -9.49 6.05
N LYS A 16 3.58 -9.85 5.29
CA LYS A 16 2.48 -8.93 4.98
C LYS A 16 1.80 -8.44 6.27
N HIS A 17 1.17 -7.26 6.23
CA HIS A 17 0.44 -6.72 7.36
C HIS A 17 -0.66 -7.67 7.86
N GLU A 18 -1.31 -8.43 6.97
CA GLU A 18 -2.25 -9.49 7.34
C GLU A 18 -1.61 -10.59 8.19
N ASP A 19 -0.39 -11.02 7.82
CA ASP A 19 0.33 -12.06 8.56
C ASP A 19 0.78 -11.53 9.93
N ARG A 20 1.19 -10.25 10.01
CA ARG A 20 1.47 -9.58 11.28
C ARG A 20 0.23 -9.45 12.15
N ALA A 21 -0.92 -9.10 11.57
CA ALA A 21 -2.19 -9.06 12.29
C ALA A 21 -2.56 -10.44 12.86
N ARG A 22 -2.38 -11.50 12.07
CA ARG A 22 -2.56 -12.88 12.54
C ARG A 22 -1.63 -13.22 13.70
N ASP A 23 -0.35 -12.86 13.62
CA ASP A 23 0.60 -13.09 14.71
C ASP A 23 0.17 -12.38 16.00
N ILE A 24 -0.25 -11.12 15.91
CA ILE A 24 -0.78 -10.36 17.05
C ILE A 24 -2.01 -11.04 17.65
N ILE A 25 -2.94 -11.52 16.83
CA ILE A 25 -4.20 -12.13 17.27
C ILE A 25 -3.98 -13.52 17.86
N CYS A 26 -3.18 -14.37 17.20
CA CYS A 26 -3.02 -15.78 17.56
C CYS A 26 -1.88 -16.03 18.56
N ASN A 27 -0.83 -15.20 18.56
CA ASN A 27 0.36 -15.39 19.40
C ASN A 27 0.58 -14.24 20.39
N GLY A 28 -0.11 -13.11 20.22
CA GLY A 28 0.00 -11.94 21.10
C GLY A 28 -0.83 -12.02 22.38
N SER A 29 -0.79 -10.92 23.14
CA SER A 29 -1.47 -10.79 24.43
C SER A 29 -3.00 -10.83 24.32
N ILE A 30 -3.56 -10.44 23.17
CA ILE A 30 -5.01 -10.39 22.94
C ILE A 30 -5.63 -11.80 22.82
N ARG A 31 -4.84 -12.80 22.41
CA ARG A 31 -5.29 -14.19 22.25
C ARG A 31 -6.02 -14.70 23.48
N LYS A 32 -5.35 -14.60 24.64
CA LYS A 32 -5.87 -15.05 25.93
C LYS A 32 -7.16 -14.33 26.30
N LEU A 33 -7.24 -13.03 26.00
CA LEU A 33 -8.44 -12.22 26.29
C LEU A 33 -9.63 -12.69 25.45
N ILE A 34 -9.40 -12.95 24.16
CA ILE A 34 -10.42 -13.42 23.22
C ILE A 34 -10.95 -14.78 23.65
N GLU A 35 -10.04 -15.74 23.86
CA GLU A 35 -10.38 -17.12 24.22
C GLU A 35 -11.09 -17.18 25.58
N GLN A 36 -10.63 -16.45 26.59
CA GLN A 36 -11.19 -16.53 27.93
C GLN A 36 -12.53 -15.80 28.09
N ARG A 37 -12.72 -14.65 27.43
CA ARG A 37 -13.93 -13.84 27.60
C ARG A 37 -15.06 -14.24 26.66
N TRP A 38 -14.73 -14.61 25.43
CA TRP A 38 -15.73 -14.90 24.40
C TRP A 38 -15.76 -16.38 24.01
N GLY A 39 -14.78 -17.19 24.41
CA GLY A 39 -14.74 -18.61 24.04
C GLY A 39 -14.54 -18.84 22.55
N ILE A 40 -13.97 -17.86 21.84
CA ILE A 40 -13.75 -17.91 20.39
C ILE A 40 -12.30 -18.28 20.11
N ASP A 41 -12.10 -19.20 19.18
CA ASP A 41 -10.77 -19.52 18.66
C ASP A 41 -10.24 -18.37 17.81
N THR A 42 -9.09 -17.84 18.21
CA THR A 42 -8.38 -16.75 17.50
C THR A 42 -7.96 -17.11 16.08
N GLU A 43 -7.81 -18.40 15.78
CA GLU A 43 -7.52 -18.87 14.43
C GLU A 43 -8.71 -18.61 13.49
N VAL A 44 -9.95 -18.79 13.96
CA VAL A 44 -11.16 -18.50 13.20
C VAL A 44 -11.21 -17.00 12.85
N ILE A 45 -10.97 -16.12 13.83
CA ILE A 45 -10.97 -14.67 13.62
C ILE A 45 -9.92 -14.27 12.58
N SER A 46 -8.70 -14.79 12.74
CA SER A 46 -7.60 -14.47 11.82
C SER A 46 -7.85 -14.99 10.40
N ASN A 47 -8.52 -16.13 10.26
CA ASN A 47 -8.93 -16.69 8.97
C ASN A 47 -9.98 -15.82 8.28
N VAL A 48 -10.96 -15.30 9.02
CA VAL A 48 -11.99 -14.39 8.50
C VAL A 48 -11.37 -13.07 8.02
N ILE A 49 -10.47 -12.48 8.81
CA ILE A 49 -9.81 -11.20 8.49
C ILE A 49 -8.90 -11.33 7.27
N ALA A 50 -8.08 -12.38 7.21
CA ALA A 50 -7.09 -12.57 6.15
C ALA A 50 -7.64 -13.24 4.89
N ASP A 51 -8.95 -13.48 4.82
CA ASP A 51 -9.63 -14.20 3.73
C ASP A 51 -9.04 -15.59 3.43
N ARG A 52 -8.71 -16.36 4.48
CA ARG A 52 -8.00 -17.64 4.37
C ARG A 52 -8.74 -18.76 5.08
N ARG A 53 -9.01 -19.86 4.37
CA ARG A 53 -9.62 -21.08 4.95
C ARG A 53 -10.90 -20.78 5.74
N ILE A 54 -11.78 -19.99 5.15
CA ILE A 54 -13.05 -19.60 5.76
C ILE A 54 -14.01 -20.79 5.71
N ALA A 55 -14.58 -21.15 6.86
CA ALA A 55 -15.64 -22.15 6.92
C ALA A 55 -16.95 -21.56 6.40
N ASP A 56 -17.84 -22.39 5.83
CA ASP A 56 -19.12 -21.93 5.23
C ASP A 56 -19.95 -21.04 6.18
N ARG A 57 -19.95 -21.36 7.47
CA ARG A 57 -20.66 -20.59 8.51
C ARG A 57 -20.10 -19.17 8.72
N ASP A 58 -18.85 -18.94 8.35
CA ASP A 58 -18.10 -17.70 8.58
C ASP A 58 -17.99 -16.84 7.29
N VAL A 59 -18.47 -17.33 6.15
CA VAL A 59 -18.49 -16.61 4.86
C VAL A 59 -19.24 -15.29 4.95
N LEU A 60 -20.39 -15.29 5.65
CA LEU A 60 -21.16 -14.08 5.88
C LEU A 60 -20.35 -13.05 6.68
N LEU A 61 -19.65 -13.48 7.74
CA LEU A 61 -18.83 -12.61 8.58
C LEU A 61 -17.66 -12.01 7.81
N ASN A 62 -16.97 -12.83 7.00
CA ASN A 62 -15.91 -12.36 6.11
C ASN A 62 -16.44 -11.27 5.16
N SER A 63 -17.62 -11.45 4.57
CA SER A 63 -18.16 -10.46 3.62
C SER A 63 -18.45 -9.07 4.23
N PHE A 64 -18.62 -8.96 5.55
CA PHE A 64 -18.74 -7.66 6.24
C PHE A 64 -17.42 -6.89 6.30
N ILE A 65 -16.28 -7.59 6.26
CA ILE A 65 -14.94 -7.02 6.50
C ILE A 65 -14.12 -7.00 5.21
N ASN A 66 -14.36 -7.96 4.32
CA ASN A 66 -13.68 -8.07 3.03
C ASN A 66 -14.69 -8.36 1.91
N SER A 67 -15.05 -7.31 1.16
CA SER A 67 -15.83 -7.40 -0.07
C SER A 67 -15.69 -6.11 -0.90
N ALA A 68 -16.42 -5.99 -2.02
CA ALA A 68 -16.46 -4.74 -2.78
C ALA A 68 -17.05 -3.57 -1.97
N VAL A 69 -17.91 -3.86 -0.99
CA VAL A 69 -18.48 -2.90 -0.04
C VAL A 69 -18.47 -3.51 1.35
N ASP A 70 -17.43 -3.20 2.11
CA ASP A 70 -17.22 -3.68 3.47
C ASP A 70 -17.04 -2.53 4.47
N ALA A 71 -17.03 -2.88 5.75
CA ALA A 71 -16.87 -1.92 6.83
C ALA A 71 -15.54 -1.17 6.77
N ASP A 72 -14.47 -1.82 6.31
CA ASP A 72 -13.14 -1.21 6.16
C ASP A 72 -13.17 -0.06 5.13
N LYS A 73 -13.69 -0.34 3.93
CA LYS A 73 -13.85 0.66 2.86
C LYS A 73 -14.75 1.82 3.25
N LEU A 74 -15.86 1.54 3.94
CA LEU A 74 -16.76 2.60 4.40
C LEU A 74 -16.09 3.51 5.44
N ASP A 75 -15.32 2.94 6.37
CA ASP A 75 -14.60 3.73 7.38
C ASP A 75 -13.48 4.55 6.73
N TYR A 76 -12.55 3.92 6.01
CA TYR A 76 -11.38 4.64 5.50
C TYR A 76 -11.78 5.70 4.46
N LEU A 77 -12.75 5.44 3.56
CA LEU A 77 -13.16 6.43 2.56
C LEU A 77 -13.74 7.68 3.25
N THR A 78 -14.55 7.49 4.27
CA THR A 78 -15.17 8.60 5.02
C THR A 78 -14.13 9.34 5.87
N ARG A 79 -13.29 8.58 6.59
CA ARG A 79 -12.24 9.08 7.47
C ARG A 79 -11.18 9.85 6.69
N ASP A 80 -10.63 9.26 5.63
CA ASP A 80 -9.56 9.87 4.83
C ASP A 80 -10.08 11.11 4.12
N SER A 81 -11.30 11.06 3.57
CA SER A 81 -11.93 12.23 2.98
C SER A 81 -11.96 13.40 3.98
N PHE A 82 -12.45 13.14 5.20
CA PHE A 82 -12.50 14.15 6.25
C PHE A 82 -11.11 14.71 6.61
N HIS A 83 -10.12 13.86 6.88
CA HIS A 83 -8.79 14.29 7.34
C HIS A 83 -7.95 14.93 6.24
N CYS A 84 -8.15 14.55 4.97
CA CYS A 84 -7.55 15.21 3.82
C CYS A 84 -8.25 16.53 3.45
N GLY A 85 -9.37 16.87 4.08
CA GLY A 85 -10.13 18.07 3.80
C GLY A 85 -10.86 18.04 2.44
N VAL A 86 -11.05 16.86 1.87
CA VAL A 86 -11.83 16.65 0.65
C VAL A 86 -13.24 16.18 1.04
N ASN A 87 -14.28 16.61 0.32
CA ASN A 87 -15.68 16.32 0.73
C ASN A 87 -16.30 15.11 0.02
N TYR A 88 -15.49 14.21 -0.55
CA TYR A 88 -15.98 13.08 -1.36
C TYR A 88 -16.73 12.03 -0.53
N GLY A 89 -16.27 11.73 0.68
CA GLY A 89 -16.90 10.76 1.59
C GLY A 89 -18.26 11.20 2.15
N LYS A 90 -18.56 12.51 2.16
CA LYS A 90 -19.86 13.02 2.66
C LYS A 90 -21.05 12.59 1.82
N GLY A 91 -20.82 12.19 0.57
CA GLY A 91 -21.87 11.71 -0.34
C GLY A 91 -22.27 10.24 -0.10
N ILE A 92 -21.61 9.54 0.81
CA ILE A 92 -21.91 8.14 1.14
C ILE A 92 -23.05 8.11 2.16
N ASP A 93 -24.24 7.69 1.72
CA ASP A 93 -25.38 7.42 2.59
C ASP A 93 -25.28 5.99 3.15
N ILE A 94 -24.59 5.87 4.28
CA ILE A 94 -24.34 4.61 5.00
C ILE A 94 -25.67 4.04 5.53
N GLU A 95 -26.57 4.87 6.05
CA GLU A 95 -27.86 4.40 6.60
C GLU A 95 -28.71 3.72 5.53
N ARG A 96 -28.79 4.32 4.33
CA ARG A 96 -29.49 3.72 3.20
C ARG A 96 -28.81 2.44 2.71
N LEU A 97 -27.48 2.40 2.73
CA LEU A 97 -26.73 1.19 2.39
C LEU A 97 -27.08 0.06 3.36
N LEU A 98 -26.99 0.31 4.67
CA LEU A 98 -27.31 -0.66 5.72
C LEU A 98 -28.75 -1.17 5.60
N GLY A 99 -29.70 -0.28 5.37
CA GLY A 99 -31.12 -0.64 5.15
C GLY A 99 -31.39 -1.43 3.86
N SER A 100 -30.39 -1.56 2.98
CA SER A 100 -30.48 -2.30 1.71
C SER A 100 -29.69 -3.60 1.70
N LEU A 101 -28.93 -3.91 2.75
CA LEU A 101 -28.16 -5.14 2.88
C LEU A 101 -29.09 -6.36 2.90
N HIS A 102 -28.66 -7.41 2.22
CA HIS A 102 -29.32 -8.70 2.18
C HIS A 102 -28.29 -9.83 2.20
N MET A 103 -28.72 -11.04 2.53
CA MET A 103 -27.88 -12.23 2.44
C MET A 103 -28.23 -12.98 1.17
N ASP A 104 -27.23 -13.23 0.33
CA ASP A 104 -27.38 -14.06 -0.85
C ASP A 104 -27.48 -15.53 -0.45
N SER A 105 -28.56 -16.21 -0.86
CA SER A 105 -28.84 -17.60 -0.46
C SER A 105 -27.89 -18.63 -1.06
N ASP A 106 -27.26 -18.29 -2.19
CA ASP A 106 -26.44 -19.24 -2.96
C ASP A 106 -24.98 -19.15 -2.51
N THR A 107 -24.52 -17.94 -2.17
CA THR A 107 -23.13 -17.66 -1.81
C THR A 107 -22.91 -17.43 -0.31
N ASN A 108 -23.97 -17.26 0.48
CA ASN A 108 -23.92 -16.85 1.89
C ASN A 108 -23.13 -15.55 2.14
N ARG A 109 -23.00 -14.69 1.12
CA ARG A 109 -22.35 -13.39 1.22
C ARG A 109 -23.38 -12.27 1.32
N ILE A 110 -22.94 -11.12 1.82
CA ILE A 110 -23.72 -9.89 1.75
C ILE A 110 -23.93 -9.49 0.29
N CYS A 111 -25.17 -9.15 -0.04
CA CYS A 111 -25.54 -8.50 -1.27
C CYS A 111 -26.41 -7.26 -0.97
N LEU A 112 -26.76 -6.52 -2.01
CA LEU A 112 -27.61 -5.33 -1.92
C LEU A 112 -28.90 -5.56 -2.68
N THR A 113 -30.02 -5.17 -2.07
CA THR A 113 -31.28 -4.98 -2.81
C THR A 113 -31.17 -3.79 -3.76
N ASP A 114 -32.06 -3.70 -4.75
CA ASP A 114 -32.07 -2.59 -5.73
C ASP A 114 -32.17 -1.20 -5.07
N LYS A 115 -32.75 -1.11 -3.86
CA LYS A 115 -32.83 0.13 -3.07
C LYS A 115 -31.46 0.71 -2.70
N GLY A 116 -30.42 -0.14 -2.63
CA GLY A 116 -29.04 0.20 -2.30
C GLY A 116 -28.20 0.70 -3.48
N ARG A 117 -28.73 0.64 -4.71
CA ARG A 117 -27.99 0.97 -5.94
C ARG A 117 -27.34 2.35 -5.90
N SER A 118 -28.06 3.38 -5.45
CA SER A 118 -27.51 4.73 -5.36
C SER A 118 -26.37 4.83 -4.34
N SER A 119 -26.51 4.17 -3.18
CA SER A 119 -25.45 4.15 -2.16
C SER A 119 -24.20 3.44 -2.67
N LEU A 120 -24.36 2.31 -3.37
CA LEU A 120 -23.25 1.61 -4.03
C LEU A 120 -22.52 2.52 -5.02
N LEU A 121 -23.25 3.21 -5.90
CA LEU A 121 -22.65 4.13 -6.87
C LEU A 121 -21.91 5.29 -6.20
N SER A 122 -22.45 5.83 -5.10
CA SER A 122 -21.76 6.87 -4.30
C SER A 122 -20.44 6.36 -3.72
N ILE A 123 -20.40 5.13 -3.22
CA ILE A 123 -19.17 4.52 -2.68
C ILE A 123 -18.13 4.33 -3.78
N LEU A 124 -18.53 3.78 -4.94
CA LEU A 124 -17.64 3.58 -6.07
C LEU A 124 -17.10 4.92 -6.61
N ALA A 125 -17.95 5.94 -6.70
CA ALA A 125 -17.55 7.28 -7.11
C ALA A 125 -16.55 7.90 -6.11
N CYS A 126 -16.86 7.83 -4.81
CA CYS A 126 -15.98 8.32 -3.76
C CYS A 126 -14.62 7.60 -3.82
N ARG A 127 -14.62 6.27 -3.91
CA ARG A 127 -13.41 5.46 -4.03
C ARG A 127 -12.56 5.90 -5.21
N ASN A 128 -13.13 5.99 -6.40
CA ASN A 128 -12.40 6.41 -7.60
C ASN A 128 -11.77 7.79 -7.44
N ILE A 129 -12.51 8.76 -6.91
CA ILE A 129 -12.00 10.12 -6.70
C ILE A 129 -10.89 10.12 -5.62
N MET A 130 -11.07 9.38 -4.52
CA MET A 130 -10.05 9.25 -3.47
C MET A 130 -8.75 8.64 -4.01
N TYR A 131 -8.83 7.63 -4.88
CA TYR A 131 -7.64 7.09 -5.54
C TYR A 131 -6.94 8.13 -6.41
N GLN A 132 -7.66 8.89 -7.22
CA GLN A 132 -7.07 9.89 -8.11
C GLN A 132 -6.47 11.07 -7.35
N GLU A 133 -7.20 11.61 -6.38
CA GLU A 133 -6.87 12.89 -5.74
C GLU A 133 -6.00 12.74 -4.49
N VAL A 134 -6.06 11.60 -3.82
CA VAL A 134 -5.35 11.38 -2.54
C VAL A 134 -4.32 10.27 -2.69
N TYR A 135 -4.74 9.03 -2.96
CA TYR A 135 -3.85 7.87 -2.88
C TYR A 135 -2.81 7.82 -3.99
N TRP A 136 -3.16 8.23 -5.20
CA TRP A 136 -2.26 8.34 -6.35
C TRP A 136 -1.82 9.77 -6.64
N HIS A 137 -1.99 10.68 -5.69
CA HIS A 137 -1.48 12.02 -5.83
C HIS A 137 0.04 11.99 -6.04
N LYS A 138 0.52 12.67 -7.08
CA LYS A 138 1.91 12.60 -7.56
C LYS A 138 2.97 12.83 -6.47
N THR A 139 2.69 13.69 -5.49
CA THR A 139 3.61 13.94 -4.36
C THR A 139 3.62 12.80 -3.35
N VAL A 140 2.48 12.13 -3.12
CA VAL A 140 2.41 10.93 -2.27
C VAL A 140 3.17 9.78 -2.92
N ARG A 141 2.97 9.58 -4.23
CA ARG A 141 3.73 8.58 -5.01
C ARG A 141 5.22 8.87 -5.05
N ALA A 142 5.63 10.13 -5.14
CA ALA A 142 7.04 10.50 -5.04
C ALA A 142 7.63 10.16 -3.66
N CYS A 143 6.90 10.42 -2.57
CA CYS A 143 7.32 9.99 -1.23
C CYS A 143 7.46 8.47 -1.13
N ASP A 144 6.45 7.74 -1.61
CA ASP A 144 6.48 6.26 -1.63
C ASP A 144 7.72 5.76 -2.38
N ALA A 145 7.95 6.23 -3.60
CA ALA A 145 9.10 5.85 -4.42
C ALA A 145 10.44 6.15 -3.72
N MET A 146 10.59 7.34 -3.13
CA MET A 146 11.79 7.70 -2.36
C MET A 146 12.02 6.78 -1.17
N PHE A 147 10.96 6.51 -0.40
CA PHE A 147 11.05 5.64 0.77
C PHE A 147 11.38 4.21 0.38
N LYS A 148 10.71 3.64 -0.64
CA LYS A 148 11.00 2.28 -1.10
C LYS A 148 12.41 2.15 -1.63
N ARG A 149 12.90 3.15 -2.39
CA ARG A 149 14.29 3.14 -2.88
C ARG A 149 15.28 3.21 -1.72
N PHE A 150 15.04 4.07 -0.75
CA PHE A 150 15.84 4.12 0.47
C PHE A 150 15.85 2.76 1.18
N PHE A 151 14.68 2.22 1.48
CA PHE A 151 14.54 0.99 2.24
C PHE A 151 15.22 -0.18 1.52
N TYR A 152 15.03 -0.29 0.21
CA TYR A 152 15.67 -1.32 -0.61
C TYR A 152 17.19 -1.28 -0.56
N GLU A 153 17.79 -0.10 -0.73
CA GLU A 153 19.25 0.03 -0.68
C GLU A 153 19.80 -0.09 0.75
N TYR A 154 19.06 0.37 1.75
CA TYR A 154 19.42 0.23 3.15
C TYR A 154 19.52 -1.24 3.57
N ILE A 155 18.50 -2.05 3.28
CA ILE A 155 18.53 -3.49 3.59
C ILE A 155 19.67 -4.21 2.84
N LYS A 156 19.92 -3.85 1.58
CA LYS A 156 21.02 -4.45 0.80
C LYS A 156 22.41 -4.11 1.32
N GLN A 157 22.57 -3.02 2.05
CA GLN A 157 23.85 -2.63 2.66
C GLN A 157 23.99 -3.23 4.06
N GLU A 158 22.87 -3.42 4.76
CA GLU A 158 22.77 -3.99 6.11
C GLU A 158 22.37 -5.49 6.11
N VAL A 159 22.85 -6.27 5.14
CA VAL A 159 22.51 -7.71 4.97
C VAL A 159 22.73 -8.54 6.25
N GLY A 160 23.56 -8.04 7.19
CA GLY A 160 23.83 -8.68 8.48
C GLY A 160 22.79 -8.44 9.59
N ASP A 161 21.85 -7.49 9.48
CA ASP A 161 20.89 -7.15 10.56
C ASP A 161 19.43 -7.02 10.09
N ILE A 162 18.99 -7.91 9.18
CA ILE A 162 17.58 -7.99 8.76
C ILE A 162 16.65 -8.17 9.96
N GLU A 163 17.06 -8.96 10.96
CA GLU A 163 16.29 -9.16 12.20
C GLU A 163 16.19 -7.88 13.04
N GLY A 164 17.21 -7.02 13.05
CA GLY A 164 17.13 -5.70 13.66
C GLY A 164 16.13 -4.79 12.97
N VAL A 165 16.11 -4.78 11.64
CA VAL A 165 15.13 -3.99 10.91
C VAL A 165 13.71 -4.52 11.10
N LYS A 166 13.52 -5.84 11.16
CA LYS A 166 12.23 -6.45 11.53
C LYS A 166 11.73 -6.01 12.89
N ARG A 167 12.60 -5.96 13.91
CA ARG A 167 12.24 -5.46 15.24
C ARG A 167 11.71 -4.03 15.17
N CYS A 168 12.25 -3.21 14.27
CA CYS A 168 11.81 -1.83 14.09
C CYS A 168 10.39 -1.70 13.52
N LEU A 169 9.86 -2.72 12.83
CA LEU A 169 8.47 -2.72 12.37
C LEU A 169 7.45 -2.75 13.53
N GLY A 170 7.88 -3.14 14.73
CA GLY A 170 7.06 -3.04 15.93
C GLY A 170 7.07 -1.66 16.59
N TYR A 171 7.81 -0.69 16.05
CA TYR A 171 7.90 0.66 16.60
C TYR A 171 6.79 1.56 16.05
N SER A 172 6.56 2.69 16.73
CA SER A 172 5.80 3.79 16.16
C SER A 172 6.51 4.36 14.93
N ASP A 173 5.77 4.98 14.02
CA ASP A 173 6.32 5.55 12.79
C ASP A 173 7.49 6.50 13.04
N ASP A 174 7.42 7.35 14.07
CA ASP A 174 8.48 8.30 14.42
C ASP A 174 9.77 7.60 14.88
N HIS A 175 9.65 6.55 15.70
CA HIS A 175 10.79 5.79 16.18
C HIS A 175 11.35 4.92 15.04
N PHE A 176 10.49 4.28 14.24
CA PHE A 176 10.90 3.53 13.05
C PHE A 176 11.74 4.39 12.09
N ILE A 177 11.21 5.55 11.69
CA ILE A 177 11.91 6.49 10.80
C ILE A 177 13.18 7.03 11.45
N GLY A 178 13.15 7.38 12.75
CA GLY A 178 14.32 7.85 13.49
C GLY A 178 15.45 6.82 13.54
N THR A 179 15.11 5.55 13.72
CA THR A 179 16.08 4.43 13.72
C THR A 179 16.70 4.24 12.34
N LEU A 180 15.88 4.19 11.27
CA LEU A 180 16.38 4.09 9.90
C LEU A 180 17.25 5.28 9.49
N PHE A 181 16.85 6.49 9.89
CA PHE A 181 17.61 7.71 9.65
C PHE A 181 18.97 7.66 10.37
N THR A 182 19.01 7.20 11.62
CA THR A 182 20.25 7.11 12.40
C THR A 182 21.17 6.00 11.88
N GLY A 183 20.60 4.85 11.52
CA GLY A 183 21.34 3.70 10.97
C GLY A 183 22.03 4.05 9.65
N SER A 184 21.36 4.81 8.78
CA SER A 184 21.91 5.20 7.48
C SER A 184 22.88 6.39 7.51
N LYS A 185 23.31 6.89 8.69
CA LYS A 185 24.12 8.12 8.82
C LYS A 185 25.46 8.08 8.07
N HIS A 186 26.00 6.89 7.85
CA HIS A 186 27.28 6.68 7.15
C HIS A 186 27.11 6.66 5.62
N HIS A 187 25.87 6.63 5.13
CA HIS A 187 25.52 6.53 3.71
C HIS A 187 24.89 7.84 3.24
N LYS A 188 25.73 8.79 2.80
CA LYS A 188 25.30 10.15 2.42
C LYS A 188 24.17 10.16 1.39
N ASP A 189 24.22 9.26 0.41
CA ASP A 189 23.24 9.25 -0.68
C ASP A 189 21.89 8.69 -0.20
N LEU A 190 21.90 7.72 0.74
CA LEU A 190 20.68 7.23 1.39
C LEU A 190 20.06 8.27 2.32
N GLN A 191 20.88 9.06 3.02
CA GLN A 191 20.42 10.15 3.88
C GLN A 191 19.55 11.15 3.12
N ALA A 192 19.86 11.44 1.86
CA ALA A 192 19.06 12.34 1.04
C ALA A 192 17.62 11.82 0.82
N LEU A 193 17.46 10.50 0.69
CA LEU A 193 16.16 9.86 0.47
C LEU A 193 15.30 9.79 1.75
N ILE A 194 15.90 9.53 2.91
CA ILE A 194 15.17 9.37 4.19
C ILE A 194 14.98 10.67 4.98
N ALA A 195 15.83 11.69 4.75
CA ALA A 195 15.78 12.96 5.46
C ALA A 195 14.39 13.65 5.47
N PRO A 196 13.60 13.65 4.37
CA PRO A 196 12.28 14.24 4.37
C PRO A 196 11.29 13.60 5.36
N PHE A 197 11.43 12.29 5.61
CA PHE A 197 10.58 11.55 6.53
C PHE A 197 10.99 11.78 7.99
N ALA A 198 12.28 12.01 8.24
CA ALA A 198 12.82 12.34 9.56
C ALA A 198 12.69 13.85 9.91
N PHE A 199 11.82 14.58 9.21
CA PHE A 199 11.61 16.03 9.36
C PHE A 199 12.89 16.87 9.19
N LYS A 200 13.88 16.40 8.44
CA LYS A 200 15.12 17.12 8.10
C LYS A 200 14.99 17.87 6.78
N GLY A 201 13.97 18.73 6.71
CA GLY A 201 13.59 19.47 5.51
C GLY A 201 12.59 18.71 4.63
N ARG A 202 12.05 19.37 3.59
CA ARG A 202 11.04 18.79 2.69
C ARG A 202 11.53 18.75 1.25
N ARG A 203 12.72 18.19 1.05
CA ARG A 203 13.34 18.01 -0.27
C ARG A 203 12.85 16.70 -0.88
N LEU A 204 11.63 16.73 -1.40
CA LEU A 204 11.03 15.60 -2.11
C LEU A 204 11.42 15.63 -3.58
N TYR A 205 11.57 14.44 -4.16
CA TYR A 205 11.77 14.28 -5.59
C TYR A 205 10.50 14.74 -6.32
N LYS A 206 10.71 15.28 -7.52
CA LYS A 206 9.62 15.71 -8.38
C LYS A 206 9.45 14.70 -9.51
N PRO A 207 8.22 14.28 -9.82
CA PRO A 207 7.97 13.49 -11.01
C PRO A 207 8.44 14.25 -12.24
N ALA A 208 9.43 13.70 -12.94
CA ALA A 208 9.91 14.24 -14.21
C ALA A 208 9.04 13.77 -15.38
N TYR A 209 8.46 12.58 -15.26
CA TYR A 209 7.60 11.96 -16.26
C TYR A 209 6.50 11.14 -15.60
N ILE A 210 5.29 11.15 -16.17
CA ILE A 210 4.18 10.28 -15.75
C ILE A 210 3.59 9.67 -17.01
N PHE A 211 3.62 8.34 -17.09
CA PHE A 211 3.09 7.58 -18.21
C PHE A 211 1.73 7.00 -17.87
N PHE A 212 0.77 7.15 -18.78
CA PHE A 212 -0.55 6.53 -18.69
C PHE A 212 -0.72 5.53 -19.83
N GLU A 213 -1.01 4.28 -19.51
CA GLU A 213 -1.20 3.23 -20.51
C GLU A 213 -2.33 3.58 -21.50
N ALA A 214 -3.40 4.22 -21.02
CA ALA A 214 -4.50 4.69 -21.85
C ALA A 214 -4.07 5.66 -22.97
N ASN A 215 -2.95 6.38 -22.78
CA ASN A 215 -2.43 7.36 -23.73
C ASN A 215 -1.14 6.86 -24.40
N ALA A 216 -0.79 5.57 -24.26
CA ALA A 216 0.47 5.02 -24.77
C ALA A 216 0.65 5.18 -26.29
N SER A 217 -0.45 5.30 -27.04
CA SER A 217 -0.44 5.52 -28.49
C SER A 217 0.06 6.91 -28.89
N ASP A 218 -0.11 7.90 -28.02
CA ASP A 218 0.32 9.29 -28.25
C ASP A 218 1.81 9.49 -27.94
N GLU A 219 2.42 8.49 -27.30
CA GLU A 219 3.80 8.53 -26.84
C GLU A 219 4.82 8.15 -27.94
N PRO A 220 6.02 8.76 -27.95
CA PRO A 220 7.12 8.33 -28.81
C PRO A 220 7.43 6.84 -28.64
N LEU A 221 7.90 6.20 -29.71
CA LEU A 221 8.15 4.75 -29.72
C LEU A 221 9.12 4.32 -28.62
N ASP A 222 10.22 5.05 -28.44
CA ASP A 222 11.22 4.75 -27.42
C ASP A 222 10.67 4.92 -26.00
N THR A 223 9.88 5.97 -25.76
CA THR A 223 9.15 6.17 -24.49
C THR A 223 8.22 5.00 -24.21
N ARG A 224 7.42 4.60 -25.20
CA ARG A 224 6.51 3.46 -25.07
C ARG A 224 7.27 2.17 -24.76
N HIS A 225 8.35 1.87 -25.49
CA HIS A 225 9.17 0.69 -25.23
C HIS A 225 9.76 0.69 -23.82
N PHE A 226 10.25 1.83 -23.35
CA PHE A 226 10.76 1.96 -22.00
C PHE A 226 9.67 1.70 -20.95
N PHE A 227 8.52 2.37 -21.05
CA PHE A 227 7.43 2.19 -20.08
C PHE A 227 6.76 0.81 -20.18
N THR A 228 6.74 0.15 -21.33
CA THR A 228 6.34 -1.25 -21.44
C THR A 228 7.29 -2.16 -20.62
N ARG A 229 8.60 -1.90 -20.62
CA ARG A 229 9.53 -2.63 -19.73
C ARG A 229 9.26 -2.35 -18.26
N VAL A 230 8.91 -1.12 -17.90
CA VAL A 230 8.52 -0.74 -16.53
C VAL A 230 7.24 -1.48 -16.10
N LEU A 231 6.21 -1.48 -16.93
CA LEU A 231 4.93 -2.17 -16.63
C LEU A 231 5.14 -3.68 -16.47
N ASN A 232 5.94 -4.28 -17.35
CA ASN A 232 6.27 -5.71 -17.33
C ASN A 232 7.28 -6.10 -16.25
N ALA A 233 7.82 -5.16 -15.46
CA ALA A 233 8.73 -5.48 -14.38
C ALA A 233 8.04 -6.36 -13.33
N SER A 234 8.54 -7.56 -13.10
CA SER A 234 7.94 -8.55 -12.20
C SER A 234 8.41 -8.44 -10.76
N SER A 235 9.33 -7.52 -10.46
CA SER A 235 9.83 -7.28 -9.09
C SER A 235 10.36 -5.86 -8.93
N TYR A 236 10.46 -5.39 -7.69
CA TYR A 236 10.98 -4.06 -7.38
C TYR A 236 12.45 -3.89 -7.79
N LYS A 237 13.29 -4.94 -7.66
CA LYS A 237 14.67 -4.95 -8.18
C LYS A 237 14.75 -4.66 -9.67
N GLN A 238 13.80 -5.16 -10.48
CA GLN A 238 13.80 -4.86 -11.91
C GLN A 238 13.54 -3.37 -12.17
N LEU A 239 12.65 -2.73 -11.40
CA LEU A 239 12.43 -1.28 -11.46
C LEU A 239 13.68 -0.50 -11.07
N VAL A 240 14.38 -0.93 -10.01
CA VAL A 240 15.66 -0.35 -9.59
C VAL A 240 16.72 -0.48 -10.69
N CYS A 241 16.85 -1.66 -11.31
CA CYS A 241 17.79 -1.87 -12.43
C CYS A 241 17.46 -0.97 -13.62
N LEU A 242 16.19 -0.85 -14.00
CA LEU A 242 15.75 0.05 -15.07
C LEU A 242 16.10 1.51 -14.75
N GLY A 243 15.90 1.94 -13.50
CA GLY A 243 16.25 3.29 -13.04
C GLY A 243 17.75 3.55 -13.11
N ASN A 244 18.58 2.59 -12.69
CA ASN A 244 20.03 2.70 -12.75
C ASN A 244 20.53 2.75 -14.21
N THR A 245 20.00 1.90 -15.10
CA THR A 245 20.33 1.95 -16.53
C THR A 245 19.96 3.30 -17.14
N LEU A 246 18.77 3.84 -16.82
CA LEU A 246 18.37 5.16 -17.29
C LEU A 246 19.31 6.26 -16.77
N ALA A 247 19.72 6.19 -15.50
CA ALA A 247 20.70 7.12 -14.94
C ALA A 247 22.05 7.04 -15.69
N ASP A 248 22.55 5.83 -15.98
CA ASP A 248 23.79 5.62 -16.73
C ASP A 248 23.70 6.18 -18.17
N ASP A 249 22.58 5.97 -18.86
CA ASP A 249 22.34 6.53 -20.19
C ASP A 249 22.32 8.08 -20.15
N LEU A 250 21.69 8.65 -19.12
CA LEU A 250 21.60 10.09 -18.91
C LEU A 250 22.93 10.74 -18.48
N LYS A 251 23.89 10.00 -17.92
CA LYS A 251 25.22 10.55 -17.53
C LYS A 251 25.95 11.21 -18.69
N SER A 252 25.73 10.74 -19.93
CA SER A 252 26.29 11.35 -21.14
C SER A 252 25.80 12.79 -21.38
N HIS A 253 24.60 13.12 -20.90
CA HIS A 253 23.96 14.44 -21.08
C HIS A 253 23.95 15.26 -19.77
N ILE A 254 23.89 14.59 -18.62
CA ILE A 254 23.86 15.19 -17.28
C ILE A 254 24.94 14.50 -16.43
N PRO A 255 26.22 14.93 -16.51
CA PRO A 255 27.33 14.22 -15.87
C PRO A 255 27.25 14.11 -14.35
N SER A 256 26.43 14.93 -13.69
CA SER A 256 26.24 14.92 -12.24
C SER A 256 25.15 13.97 -11.76
N ILE A 257 24.43 13.29 -12.66
CA ILE A 257 23.32 12.42 -12.29
C ILE A 257 23.83 11.09 -11.73
N GLU A 258 23.31 10.66 -10.60
CA GLU A 258 23.65 9.38 -9.97
C GLU A 258 22.45 8.44 -9.92
N HIS A 259 22.72 7.16 -9.61
CA HIS A 259 21.71 6.10 -9.60
C HIS A 259 20.52 6.37 -8.67
N LEU A 260 20.74 7.10 -7.57
CA LEU A 260 19.68 7.44 -6.61
C LEU A 260 18.93 8.72 -6.97
N ASP A 261 19.34 9.46 -8.00
CA ASP A 261 18.61 10.64 -8.48
C ASP A 261 17.43 10.25 -9.38
N ILE A 262 17.47 9.06 -9.98
CA ILE A 262 16.41 8.50 -10.82
C ILE A 262 15.72 7.35 -10.09
N ILE A 263 14.43 7.53 -9.81
CA ILE A 263 13.59 6.51 -9.21
C ILE A 263 12.41 6.24 -10.15
N ILE A 264 12.23 4.98 -10.49
CA ILE A 264 11.10 4.51 -11.28
C ILE A 264 10.11 3.87 -10.31
N GLU A 265 8.86 4.28 -10.44
CA GLU A 265 7.74 3.76 -9.68
C GLU A 265 6.63 3.36 -10.65
N LYS A 266 5.91 2.30 -10.33
CA LYS A 266 4.69 1.92 -11.06
C LYS A 266 3.53 1.83 -10.09
N THR A 267 2.32 2.03 -10.59
CA THR A 267 1.15 1.77 -9.76
C THR A 267 1.11 0.28 -9.41
N PRO A 268 0.94 -0.11 -8.14
CA PRO A 268 0.85 -1.51 -7.77
C PRO A 268 -0.34 -2.15 -8.50
N VAL A 269 -0.10 -3.31 -9.10
CA VAL A 269 -1.16 -4.13 -9.68
C VAL A 269 -1.78 -4.91 -8.51
N ARG A 270 -2.84 -4.37 -7.92
CA ARG A 270 -3.64 -5.12 -6.94
C ARG A 270 -4.39 -6.23 -7.69
N PRO A 271 -4.50 -7.46 -7.15
CA PRO A 271 -5.35 -8.49 -7.71
C PRO A 271 -6.78 -7.95 -7.88
N GLU A 272 -7.54 -8.49 -8.83
CA GLU A 272 -8.85 -8.02 -9.32
C GLU A 272 -9.98 -7.91 -8.25
N HIS A 273 -9.68 -8.14 -6.96
CA HIS A 273 -10.63 -8.20 -5.86
C HIS A 273 -10.39 -7.20 -4.72
N GLU A 274 -9.47 -6.23 -4.87
CA GLU A 274 -9.34 -5.10 -3.93
C GLU A 274 -10.05 -3.82 -4.37
#